data_AF-A0A1Z4I6U0-F1
#
_entry.id   AF-A0A1Z4I6U0-F1
#
_cell.length_a   1.000
_cell.length_b   1.000
_cell.length_c   1.000
_cell.angle_alpha   90.00
_cell.angle_beta   90.00
_cell.angle_gamma   90.00
#
_symmetry.space_group_name_H-M   'P 1'
#
loop_
_entity.id
_entity.type
_entity.pdbx_description
1 polymer ?
#
loop_
_entity_poly.entity_id
_entity_poly.type
_entity_poly.pdbx_seq_one_letter_code
_entity_poly.pdbx_strand_id
1 'polypeptide(L)'
;MIWFRLNFFAYDVYHNPEMAALGGKYVDLQDLFANCDIISLHCPLTPETHHIINAEAIEQVKPGTMLINTSRGALINTQAVIEGLKTGKIGS
;
A
#
# COMPACT_ATOMS: atom_id res chain seq x y z
N MET A 1 -4.57 15.21 1.28
CA MET A 1 -5.26 14.30 2.22
C MET A 1 -6.25 14.99 3.14
N ILE A 2 -5.89 16.11 3.76
CA ILE A 2 -6.81 16.94 4.59
C ILE A 2 -8.09 17.33 3.82
N TRP A 3 -7.98 17.65 2.53
CA TRP A 3 -9.12 17.97 1.65
C TRP A 3 -10.12 16.82 1.46
N PHE A 4 -9.64 15.57 1.50
CA PHE A 4 -10.48 14.37 1.39
C PHE A 4 -10.89 13.81 2.77
N ARG A 5 -10.45 14.45 3.86
CA ARG A 5 -10.70 14.00 5.24
C ARG A 5 -10.30 12.54 5.50
N LEU A 6 -9.19 12.11 4.91
CA LEU A 6 -8.64 10.76 5.10
C LEU A 6 -7.62 10.73 6.24
N ASN A 7 -7.57 9.60 6.94
CA ASN A 7 -6.43 9.26 7.79
C ASN A 7 -5.21 8.94 6.90
N PHE A 8 -4.02 9.38 7.29
CA PHE A 8 -2.80 9.14 6.53
C PHE A 8 -1.84 8.22 7.27
N PHE A 9 -1.58 7.06 6.68
CA PHE A 9 -0.56 6.12 7.11
C PHE A 9 0.52 6.04 6.03
N ALA A 10 1.77 5.94 6.44
CA ALA A 10 2.91 5.77 5.55
C ALA A 10 3.87 4.72 6.11
N TYR A 11 4.55 4.02 5.21
CA TYR A 11 5.70 3.19 5.52
C TYR A 11 6.86 3.68 4.66
N ASP A 12 7.99 3.96 5.30
CA ASP A 12 9.26 4.25 4.63
C ASP A 12 10.40 3.85 5.57
N VAL A 13 11.51 3.36 5.01
CA VAL A 13 12.72 3.06 5.78
C VAL A 13 13.37 4.33 6.33
N TYR A 14 13.08 5.50 5.75
CA TYR A 14 13.50 6.81 6.21
C TYR A 14 12.30 7.70 6.52
N HIS A 15 12.19 8.15 7.76
CA HIS A 15 11.09 9.02 8.17
C HIS A 15 11.36 10.48 7.80
N ASN A 16 10.41 11.10 7.08
CA ASN A 16 10.39 12.53 6.82
C ASN A 16 9.61 13.25 7.93
N PRO A 17 10.21 14.19 8.68
CA PRO A 17 9.51 14.94 9.73
C PRO A 17 8.32 15.77 9.20
N GLU A 18 8.34 16.20 7.93
CA GLU A 18 7.23 16.92 7.31
C GLU A 18 5.96 16.06 7.19
N MET A 19 6.09 14.74 7.12
CA MET A 19 4.96 13.81 7.04
C MET A 19 4.08 13.91 8.30
N ALA A 20 4.72 13.98 9.47
CA ALA A 20 4.02 14.19 10.74
C ALA A 20 3.38 15.58 10.83
N ALA A 21 4.04 16.61 10.29
CA ALA A 21 3.48 17.97 10.24
C ALA A 21 2.21 18.06 9.37
N LEU A 22 2.08 17.18 8.37
CA LEU A 22 0.88 17.04 7.53
C LEU A 22 -0.21 16.15 8.17
N GLY A 23 0.01 15.67 9.40
CA GLY A 23 -0.94 14.85 10.17
C GLY A 23 -0.91 13.36 9.84
N GLY A 24 0.12 12.89 9.12
CA GLY A 24 0.28 11.46 8.86
C GLY A 24 1.05 10.73 9.95
N LYS A 25 0.97 9.40 9.91
CA LYS A 25 1.60 8.51 10.88
C LYS A 25 2.41 7.44 10.16
N TYR A 26 3.66 7.28 10.59
CA TYR A 26 4.46 6.14 10.14
C TYR A 26 3.98 4.89 10.89
N VAL A 27 3.78 3.82 10.15
CA VAL A 27 3.39 2.49 10.63
C VAL A 27 4.22 1.44 9.91
N ASP A 28 4.25 0.21 10.41
CA ASP A 28 4.86 -0.89 9.66
C ASP A 28 3.96 -1.32 8.49
N LEU A 29 4.49 -2.18 7.61
CA LEU A 29 3.74 -2.65 6.44
C LEU A 29 2.52 -3.48 6.80
N GLN A 30 2.59 -4.26 7.89
CA GLN A 30 1.48 -5.12 8.31
C GLN A 30 0.30 -4.27 8.77
N ASP A 31 0.56 -3.26 9.59
CA ASP A 31 -0.42 -2.27 10.03
C ASP A 31 -0.97 -1.47 8.84
N LEU A 32 -0.13 -1.09 7.89
CA LEU A 32 -0.57 -0.39 6.67
C LEU A 32 -1.54 -1.25 5.86
N PHE A 33 -1.21 -2.52 5.61
CA PHE A 33 -2.05 -3.44 4.85
C PHE A 33 -3.38 -3.70 5.56
N ALA A 34 -3.36 -3.96 6.87
CA ALA A 34 -4.57 -4.27 7.63
C ALA A 34 -5.53 -3.07 7.75
N ASN A 35 -5.03 -1.84 7.78
CA ASN A 35 -5.81 -0.66 8.15
C ASN A 35 -6.16 0.29 7.00
N CYS A 36 -5.50 0.21 5.83
CA CYS A 36 -5.76 1.10 4.71
C CYS A 36 -6.87 0.60 3.77
N ASP A 37 -7.76 1.52 3.37
CA ASP A 37 -8.77 1.25 2.33
C ASP A 37 -8.23 1.56 0.92
N ILE A 38 -7.23 2.46 0.84
CA ILE A 38 -6.54 2.84 -0.38
C ILE A 38 -5.03 2.74 -0.10
N ILE A 39 -4.32 2.01 -0.95
CA ILE A 39 -2.86 1.84 -0.89
C ILE A 39 -2.26 2.38 -2.18
N SER A 40 -1.33 3.33 -2.05
CA SER A 40 -0.60 3.91 -3.18
C SER A 40 0.89 3.70 -3.04
N LEU A 41 1.54 3.14 -4.06
CA LEU A 41 2.97 2.86 -4.05
C LEU A 41 3.77 4.03 -4.60
N HIS A 42 4.61 4.62 -3.75
CA HIS A 42 5.53 5.72 -4.08
C HIS A 42 6.96 5.43 -3.63
N CYS A 43 7.47 4.25 -3.98
CA CYS A 43 8.82 3.81 -3.61
C CYS A 43 9.60 3.31 -4.84
N PRO A 44 10.94 3.37 -4.81
CA PRO A 44 11.77 2.80 -5.86
C PRO A 44 11.68 1.26 -5.84
N LEU A 45 11.97 0.66 -7.00
CA LEU A 45 12.22 -0.79 -7.07
C LEU A 45 13.63 -1.09 -6.57
N THR A 46 13.70 -1.93 -5.55
CA THR A 46 14.89 -2.48 -4.91
C THR A 46 14.69 -3.99 -4.71
N PRO A 47 15.72 -4.77 -4.37
CA PRO A 47 15.53 -6.17 -3.99
C PRO A 47 14.51 -6.36 -2.86
N GLU A 48 14.46 -5.44 -1.90
CA GLU A 48 13.58 -5.50 -0.73
C GLU A 48 12.14 -5.10 -1.08
N THR A 49 11.94 -4.23 -2.08
CA THR A 49 10.60 -3.79 -2.53
C THR A 49 10.08 -4.58 -3.73
N HIS A 50 10.88 -5.49 -4.27
CA HIS A 50 10.47 -6.38 -5.36
C HIS A 50 9.32 -7.28 -4.90
N HIS A 51 8.19 -7.21 -5.61
CA HIS A 51 6.94 -7.88 -5.24
C HIS A 51 6.51 -7.60 -3.79
N ILE A 52 6.71 -6.39 -3.29
CA ILE A 52 6.19 -5.97 -1.98
C ILE A 52 4.67 -6.14 -1.88
N ILE A 53 3.95 -6.03 -3.01
CA ILE A 53 2.58 -6.50 -3.15
C ILE A 53 2.60 -7.90 -3.75
N ASN A 54 2.60 -8.91 -2.89
CA ASN A 54 2.52 -10.34 -3.22
C ASN A 54 1.21 -10.96 -2.67
N ALA A 55 1.07 -12.28 -2.77
CA ALA A 55 -0.12 -12.98 -2.28
C ALA A 55 -0.34 -12.79 -0.77
N GLU A 56 0.73 -12.86 0.03
CA GLU A 56 0.67 -12.67 1.47
C GLU A 56 0.23 -11.25 1.84
N ALA A 57 0.74 -10.22 1.15
CA ALA A 57 0.29 -8.85 1.34
C ALA A 57 -1.21 -8.69 1.00
N ILE A 58 -1.68 -9.33 -0.08
CA ILE A 58 -3.09 -9.27 -0.51
C ILE A 58 -4.03 -9.95 0.50
N GLU A 59 -3.58 -10.99 1.19
CA GLU A 59 -4.38 -11.63 2.24
C GLU A 59 -4.59 -10.70 3.44
N GLN A 60 -3.60 -9.86 3.73
CA GLN A 60 -3.61 -8.92 4.85
C GLN A 60 -4.48 -7.67 4.59
N VAL A 61 -4.71 -7.30 3.33
CA VAL A 61 -5.52 -6.11 3.03
C VAL A 61 -7.02 -6.33 3.28
N LYS A 62 -7.74 -5.23 3.49
CA LYS A 62 -9.20 -5.25 3.58
C LYS A 62 -9.83 -5.70 2.25
N PRO A 63 -10.94 -6.45 2.26
CA PRO A 63 -11.72 -6.67 1.05
C PRO A 63 -12.11 -5.34 0.39
N GLY A 64 -12.06 -5.26 -0.94
CA GLY A 64 -12.34 -4.04 -1.67
C GLY A 64 -11.22 -2.98 -1.67
N THR A 65 -10.00 -3.32 -1.21
CA THR A 65 -8.90 -2.34 -1.13
C THR A 65 -8.55 -1.81 -2.53
N MET A 66 -8.44 -0.49 -2.64
CA MET A 66 -7.97 0.16 -3.87
C MET A 66 -6.45 0.19 -3.88
N LEU A 67 -5.83 -0.50 -4.85
CA LEU A 67 -4.39 -0.50 -5.05
C LEU A 67 -4.00 0.40 -6.23
N ILE A 68 -3.12 1.37 -6.00
CA ILE A 68 -2.60 2.31 -7.00
C ILE A 68 -1.08 2.15 -7.11
N ASN A 69 -0.58 1.96 -8.32
CA ASN A 69 0.87 1.92 -8.58
C ASN A 69 1.21 2.79 -9.79
N THR A 70 1.79 3.96 -9.52
CA THR A 70 2.40 4.83 -10.54
C THR A 70 3.93 4.75 -10.54
N SER A 71 4.51 3.77 -9.83
CA SER A 71 5.94 3.62 -9.61
C SER A 71 6.59 2.63 -10.58
N ARG A 72 6.93 1.41 -10.13
CA ARG A 72 7.50 0.34 -10.98
C ARG A 72 6.60 -0.88 -10.93
N GLY A 73 6.40 -1.51 -12.09
CA GLY A 73 5.54 -2.70 -12.21
C GLY A 73 5.99 -3.85 -11.31
N ALA A 74 7.30 -4.08 -11.20
CA ALA A 74 7.87 -5.17 -10.39
C ALA A 74 7.76 -4.95 -8.86
N LEU A 75 7.14 -3.87 -8.40
CA LEU A 75 6.68 -3.77 -7.00
C LEU A 75 5.47 -4.70 -6.74
N ILE A 76 4.77 -5.08 -7.81
CA ILE A 76 3.57 -5.91 -7.76
C ILE A 76 3.87 -7.27 -8.38
N ASN A 77 3.52 -8.34 -7.67
CA ASN A 77 3.34 -9.64 -8.28
C ASN A 77 1.99 -9.64 -9.04
N THR A 78 2.06 -9.50 -10.35
CA THR A 78 0.87 -9.38 -11.23
C THR A 78 -0.08 -10.57 -11.07
N GLN A 79 0.43 -11.79 -10.93
CA GLN A 79 -0.42 -12.97 -10.77
C GLN A 79 -1.21 -12.91 -9.46
N ALA A 80 -0.56 -12.50 -8.37
CA ALA A 80 -1.21 -12.33 -7.08
C ALA A 80 -2.31 -11.27 -7.15
N VAL A 81 -2.05 -10.12 -7.78
CA VAL A 81 -3.07 -9.06 -7.94
C VAL A 81 -4.23 -9.50 -8.83
N ILE A 82 -3.99 -10.29 -9.88
CA ILE A 82 -5.07 -10.88 -10.69
C ILE A 82 -5.99 -11.74 -9.83
N GLU A 83 -5.44 -12.60 -8.96
CA GLU A 83 -6.27 -13.40 -8.04
C GLU A 83 -6.96 -12.52 -6.98
N GLY A 84 -6.28 -11.49 -6.47
CA GLY A 84 -6.87 -10.49 -5.58
C GLY A 84 -8.08 -9.77 -6.20
N LEU A 85 -8.02 -9.46 -7.49
CA LEU A 85 -9.14 -8.88 -8.26
C LEU A 85 -10.29 -9.88 -8.41
N LYS A 86 -10.00 -11.13 -8.79
CA LYS A 86 -11.03 -12.17 -8.95
C LYS A 86 -11.80 -12.48 -7.66
N THR A 87 -11.13 -12.36 -6.52
CA THR A 87 -11.70 -12.64 -5.19
C THR A 87 -12.36 -11.42 -4.54
N GLY A 88 -12.26 -10.23 -5.15
CA GLY A 88 -12.74 -8.98 -4.55
C GLY A 88 -11.91 -8.53 -3.34
N LYS A 89 -10.71 -9.08 -3.13
CA LYS A 89 -9.77 -8.56 -2.14
C LYS A 89 -9.20 -7.22 -2.58
N ILE A 90 -8.89 -7.10 -3.87
CA ILE A 90 -8.50 -5.85 -4.51
C ILE A 90 -9.66 -5.41 -5.40
N GLY A 91 -10.11 -4.17 -5.25
CA GLY A 91 -11.24 -3.64 -6.00
C GLY A 91 -12.59 -4.25 -5.62
N SER A 92 -13.65 -3.64 -6.13
CA SER A 92 -15.07 -4.00 -5.89
C SER A 92 -15.64 -4.90 -6.96
#